data_AF-A0A562ICB2-F1
#
_entry.id   AF-A0A562ICB2-F1
#
_cell.length_a   1.000
_cell.length_b   1.000
_cell.length_c   1.000
_cell.angle_alpha   90.00
_cell.angle_beta   90.00
_cell.angle_gamma   90.00
#
_symmetry.space_group_name_H-M   'P 1'
#
loop_
_entity.id
_entity.type
_entity.pdbx_description
1 polymer ?
#
loop_
_entity_poly.entity_id
_entity_poly.type
_entity_poly.pdbx_seq_one_letter_code
_entity_poly.pdbx_strand_id
1 'polypeptide(L)'
;MRMVYTSAPDDVFYPARERLLRKFDRWARKQRRPVDLFVVAELLEHRWSDGDGLLGRWQPEDLEEALLDWFPRKVTLPPDEWAAVLPTVGAFVDFLFEQDLADRHCAERQLLHGFLDKIAAPFEDAMADQTRYGLAKFWAMRMLAEGVDPTDQVAAERFIADLHAGRVAVNQALLNRVMANHLRAEDSDRHPPVPLVAVPDDDTLRGLAAESVVVRRLRELVRWLGDGRALTTTGRLRLADARELVALIDTGDVLDPVIGDRVFKTRSSDELYGLTVLVTWARAARVVRVVKGRLVPVKGAAKDLADPLALARRAFDGLFELGKTVCGEGWAESVLRWRFDDAVFAVLMALFVAPEPMPVDELRQLAYQVACEGLGFEPGTEEQERGWRQLADNDTDRLLDQHVRLGAVDKDGNLVVLTALGVGLLAGHLRAQGVAVPTVDQLLAETAEVVVATATGSPAETAAALMRGWCARNPAAASAELRALAERTDDPEHRRLALAYASDPQLEPGRSGL
;
A
#
# COMPACT_ATOMS: atom_id res chain seq x y z
N MET A 1 2.24 4.02 26.26
CA MET A 1 1.88 2.86 25.44
C MET A 1 2.01 3.28 24.00
N ARG A 2 2.33 2.38 23.08
CA ARG A 2 2.27 2.67 21.64
C ARG A 2 0.83 2.99 21.25
N MET A 3 0.63 4.05 20.48
CA MET A 3 -0.67 4.56 20.01
C MET A 3 -0.70 4.75 18.48
N VAL A 4 0.41 4.49 17.79
CA VAL A 4 0.55 4.60 16.32
C VAL A 4 0.77 3.22 15.72
N TYR A 5 -0.18 2.75 14.92
CA TYR A 5 -0.24 1.40 14.33
C TYR A 5 -0.46 1.43 12.82
N THR A 6 0.03 2.48 12.15
CA THR A 6 0.00 2.62 10.68
C THR A 6 0.48 1.33 10.01
N SER A 7 -0.44 0.59 9.39
CA SER A 7 -0.18 -0.70 8.72
C SER A 7 0.52 -1.77 9.59
N ALA A 8 0.30 -1.75 10.90
CA ALA A 8 0.78 -2.84 11.76
C ALA A 8 0.03 -4.14 11.43
N PRO A 9 0.70 -5.31 11.39
CA PRO A 9 0.01 -6.57 11.18
C PRO A 9 -0.87 -6.98 12.37
N ASP A 10 -1.82 -7.88 12.14
CA ASP A 10 -2.78 -8.41 13.10
C ASP A 10 -2.13 -8.87 14.42
N ASP A 11 -1.03 -9.60 14.33
CA ASP A 11 -0.31 -10.17 15.46
C ASP A 11 0.38 -9.11 16.34
N VAL A 12 0.59 -7.90 15.80
CA VAL A 12 1.07 -6.73 16.53
C VAL A 12 -0.10 -5.90 17.08
N PHE A 13 -1.13 -5.67 16.27
CA PHE A 13 -2.24 -4.78 16.63
C PHE A 13 -3.18 -5.39 17.68
N TYR A 14 -3.69 -6.60 17.48
CA TYR A 14 -4.70 -7.16 18.38
C TYR A 14 -4.22 -7.28 19.84
N PRO A 15 -3.00 -7.78 20.13
CA PRO A 15 -2.51 -7.81 21.50
C PRO A 15 -2.39 -6.42 22.14
N ALA A 16 -2.10 -5.39 21.34
CA ALA A 16 -2.03 -4.01 21.81
C ALA A 16 -3.43 -3.42 22.08
N ARG A 17 -4.39 -3.63 21.18
CA ARG A 17 -5.80 -3.26 21.38
C ARG A 17 -6.31 -3.80 22.71
N GLU A 18 -6.07 -5.08 22.98
CA GLU A 18 -6.47 -5.72 24.25
C GLU A 18 -5.80 -5.10 25.49
N ARG A 19 -4.54 -4.66 25.39
CA ARG A 19 -3.87 -3.93 26.48
C ARG A 19 -4.50 -2.55 26.71
N LEU A 20 -4.92 -1.86 25.65
CA LEU A 20 -5.55 -0.54 25.73
C LEU A 20 -6.94 -0.67 26.36
N LEU A 21 -7.74 -1.62 25.90
CA LEU A 21 -9.06 -1.91 26.45
C LEU A 21 -9.00 -2.26 27.94
N ARG A 22 -8.02 -3.07 28.39
CA ARG A 22 -7.80 -3.34 29.82
C ARG A 22 -7.41 -2.10 30.64
N LYS A 23 -6.74 -1.11 30.04
CA LYS A 23 -6.45 0.16 30.72
C LYS A 23 -7.70 1.03 30.80
N PHE A 24 -8.45 1.12 29.70
CA PHE A 24 -9.71 1.85 29.63
C PHE A 24 -10.73 1.30 30.65
N ASP A 25 -10.95 -0.02 30.70
CA ASP A 25 -11.84 -0.68 31.67
C ASP A 25 -11.46 -0.34 33.12
N ARG A 26 -10.17 -0.44 33.46
CA ARG A 26 -9.68 -0.08 34.80
C ARG A 26 -9.89 1.39 35.14
N TRP A 27 -9.72 2.29 34.17
CA TRP A 27 -9.99 3.72 34.36
C TRP A 27 -11.49 3.96 34.54
N ALA A 28 -12.35 3.39 33.67
CA ALA A 28 -13.80 3.56 33.72
C ALA A 28 -14.40 3.06 35.05
N ARG A 29 -13.93 1.91 35.55
CA ARG A 29 -14.32 1.38 36.87
C ARG A 29 -13.95 2.30 38.01
N LYS A 30 -12.76 2.92 37.98
CA LYS A 30 -12.34 3.92 38.98
C LYS A 30 -13.25 5.15 38.95
N GLN A 31 -13.66 5.58 37.75
CA GLN A 31 -14.59 6.69 37.56
C GLN A 31 -16.06 6.31 37.79
N ARG A 32 -16.36 5.02 38.05
CA ARG A 32 -17.72 4.46 38.16
C ARG A 32 -18.60 4.76 36.95
N ARG A 33 -17.99 4.79 35.76
CA ARG A 33 -18.69 5.04 34.50
C ARG A 33 -18.99 3.70 33.82
N PRO A 34 -20.26 3.40 33.48
CA PRO A 34 -20.57 2.25 32.65
C PRO A 34 -20.03 2.49 31.25
N VAL A 35 -19.34 1.49 30.70
CA VAL A 35 -18.75 1.53 29.35
C VAL A 35 -18.89 0.16 28.72
N ASP A 36 -19.04 0.14 27.40
CA ASP A 36 -18.99 -1.07 26.61
C ASP A 36 -17.61 -1.22 25.93
N LEU A 37 -16.87 -2.27 26.28
CA LEU A 37 -15.54 -2.49 25.69
C LEU A 37 -15.61 -2.90 24.23
N PHE A 38 -16.72 -3.51 23.79
CA PHE A 38 -16.91 -3.91 22.39
C PHE A 38 -16.97 -2.67 21.49
N VAL A 39 -17.71 -1.63 21.89
CA VAL A 39 -17.79 -0.36 21.14
C VAL A 39 -16.40 0.24 20.89
N VAL A 40 -15.54 0.29 21.92
CA VAL A 40 -14.18 0.83 21.77
C VAL A 40 -13.30 -0.12 20.96
N ALA A 41 -13.48 -1.43 21.08
CA ALA A 41 -12.75 -2.40 20.27
C ALA A 41 -13.02 -2.19 18.77
N GLU A 42 -14.30 -2.07 18.39
CA GLU A 42 -14.72 -1.82 17.00
C GLU A 42 -14.26 -0.44 16.48
N LEU A 43 -14.26 0.57 17.34
CA LEU A 43 -13.77 1.90 16.98
C LEU A 43 -12.26 1.88 16.68
N LEU A 44 -11.49 1.16 17.50
CA LEU A 44 -10.05 0.98 17.29
C LEU A 44 -9.74 0.10 16.08
N GLU A 45 -10.54 -0.94 15.85
CA GLU A 45 -10.47 -1.80 14.68
C GLU A 45 -10.61 -0.98 13.41
N HIS A 46 -11.70 -0.22 13.30
CA HIS A 46 -11.93 0.69 12.18
C HIS A 46 -10.76 1.64 11.96
N ARG A 47 -10.24 2.23 13.04
CA ARG A 47 -9.14 3.19 12.94
C ARG A 47 -7.85 2.54 12.42
N TRP A 48 -7.64 1.25 12.66
CA TRP A 48 -6.46 0.51 12.23
C TRP A 48 -6.63 -0.13 10.85
N SER A 49 -7.77 -0.76 10.56
CA SER A 49 -8.00 -1.51 9.31
C SER A 49 -8.30 -0.60 8.13
N ASP A 50 -9.11 0.44 8.36
CA ASP A 50 -9.68 1.29 7.32
C ASP A 50 -9.23 2.76 7.48
N GLY A 51 -8.72 3.12 8.66
CA GLY A 51 -8.21 4.46 8.99
C GLY A 51 -6.68 4.56 8.99
N ASP A 52 -6.17 5.64 9.58
CA ASP A 52 -4.74 5.97 9.57
C ASP A 52 -3.89 5.23 10.64
N GLY A 53 -4.49 4.38 11.47
CA GLY A 53 -3.82 3.70 12.57
C GLY A 53 -3.38 4.59 13.73
N LEU A 54 -3.79 5.86 13.78
CA LEU A 54 -3.48 6.82 14.84
C LEU A 54 -4.53 6.76 15.96
N LEU A 55 -4.39 5.79 16.87
CA LEU A 55 -5.40 5.48 17.90
C LEU A 55 -5.63 6.62 18.92
N GLY A 56 -4.64 7.51 19.07
CA GLY A 56 -4.70 8.67 19.95
C GLY A 56 -5.13 9.98 19.27
N ARG A 57 -5.36 9.99 17.95
CA ARG A 57 -5.69 11.19 17.17
C ARG A 57 -7.07 11.06 16.55
N TRP A 58 -8.01 11.84 17.07
CA TRP A 58 -9.40 11.87 16.61
C TRP A 58 -9.81 13.28 16.24
N GLN A 59 -10.44 13.42 15.07
CA GLN A 59 -11.18 14.59 14.62
C GLN A 59 -12.68 14.30 14.60
N PRO A 60 -13.56 15.33 14.58
CA PRO A 60 -14.99 15.13 14.36
C PRO A 60 -15.30 14.31 13.11
N GLU A 61 -14.55 14.52 12.02
CA GLU A 61 -14.72 13.80 10.75
C GLU A 61 -14.42 12.30 10.90
N ASP A 62 -13.42 11.94 11.71
CA ASP A 62 -13.08 10.54 11.99
C ASP A 62 -14.20 9.83 12.76
N LEU A 63 -14.80 10.53 13.72
CA LEU A 63 -15.94 10.04 14.49
C LEU A 63 -17.21 9.97 13.64
N GLU A 64 -17.39 10.92 12.71
CA GLU A 64 -18.49 10.91 11.74
C GLU A 64 -18.42 9.66 10.87
N GLU A 65 -17.28 9.42 10.24
CA GLU A 65 -17.06 8.24 9.41
C GLU A 65 -17.24 6.94 10.20
N ALA A 66 -16.63 6.85 11.39
CA ALA A 66 -16.75 5.66 12.21
C ALA A 66 -18.21 5.41 12.63
N LEU A 67 -18.88 6.41 13.20
CA LEU A 67 -20.16 6.21 13.88
C LEU A 67 -21.36 6.28 12.93
N LEU A 68 -21.30 7.05 11.84
CA LEU A 68 -22.41 7.21 10.91
C LEU A 68 -22.27 6.38 9.64
N ASP A 69 -21.06 5.94 9.27
CA ASP A 69 -20.86 5.11 8.08
C ASP A 69 -20.41 3.68 8.43
N TRP A 70 -19.32 3.53 9.18
CA TRP A 70 -18.76 2.21 9.50
C TRP A 70 -19.66 1.38 10.43
N PHE A 71 -20.07 1.94 11.57
CA PHE A 71 -20.91 1.25 12.56
C PHE A 71 -22.23 0.74 11.95
N PRO A 72 -23.03 1.58 11.24
CA PRO A 72 -24.23 1.14 10.55
C PRO A 72 -23.97 0.04 9.52
N ARG A 73 -22.81 0.05 8.85
CA ARG A 73 -22.47 -0.94 7.83
C ARG A 73 -21.94 -2.25 8.42
N LYS A 74 -21.09 -2.23 9.45
CA LYS A 74 -20.23 -3.36 9.82
C LYS A 74 -20.46 -3.88 11.24
N VAL A 75 -20.75 -3.00 12.19
CA VAL A 75 -20.84 -3.37 13.60
C VAL A 75 -22.20 -3.96 13.92
N THR A 76 -22.22 -5.21 14.41
CA THR A 76 -23.45 -5.92 14.78
C THR A 76 -23.78 -5.64 16.24
N LEU A 77 -24.76 -4.76 16.48
CA LEU A 77 -25.23 -4.37 17.82
C LEU A 77 -26.78 -4.36 17.86
N PRO A 78 -27.41 -4.97 18.88
CA PRO A 78 -28.85 -4.95 19.03
C PRO A 78 -29.37 -3.56 19.45
N PRO A 79 -30.63 -3.22 19.12
CA PRO A 79 -31.17 -1.86 19.32
C PRO A 79 -31.14 -1.33 20.76
N ASP A 80 -31.25 -2.21 21.75
CA ASP A 80 -31.22 -1.87 23.17
C ASP A 80 -29.82 -1.45 23.67
N GLU A 81 -28.76 -1.76 22.90
CA GLU A 81 -27.39 -1.38 23.22
C GLU A 81 -26.95 -0.06 22.57
N TRP A 82 -27.68 0.44 21.56
CA TRP A 82 -27.27 1.64 20.81
C TRP A 82 -27.12 2.89 21.69
N ALA A 83 -27.98 3.04 22.71
CA ALA A 83 -27.94 4.17 23.63
C ALA A 83 -26.63 4.24 24.45
N ALA A 84 -25.89 3.13 24.57
CA ALA A 84 -24.62 3.08 25.30
C ALA A 84 -23.41 3.46 24.43
N VAL A 85 -23.54 3.50 23.10
CA VAL A 85 -22.42 3.69 22.17
C VAL A 85 -21.77 5.07 22.34
N LEU A 86 -22.51 6.15 22.13
CA LEU A 86 -21.95 7.51 22.20
C LEU A 86 -21.43 7.88 23.59
N PRO A 87 -22.11 7.55 24.71
CA PRO A 87 -21.55 7.74 26.05
C PRO A 87 -20.24 6.97 26.27
N THR A 88 -20.13 5.76 25.72
CA THR A 88 -18.90 4.96 25.79
C THR A 88 -17.76 5.60 25.01
N VAL A 89 -18.03 6.11 23.80
CA VAL A 89 -17.05 6.84 22.99
C VAL A 89 -16.61 8.13 23.71
N GLY A 90 -17.54 8.87 24.30
CA GLY A 90 -17.22 10.06 25.11
C GLY A 90 -16.35 9.71 26.32
N ALA A 91 -16.61 8.58 26.99
CA ALA A 91 -15.75 8.09 28.06
C ALA A 91 -14.36 7.69 27.56
N PHE A 92 -14.25 7.12 26.36
CA PHE A 92 -12.97 6.80 25.74
C PHE A 92 -12.17 8.06 25.38
N VAL A 93 -12.81 9.10 24.85
CA VAL A 93 -12.17 10.42 24.64
C VAL A 93 -11.62 10.95 25.96
N ASP A 94 -12.42 10.95 27.02
CA ASP A 94 -11.98 11.38 28.35
C ASP A 94 -10.77 10.60 28.86
N PHE A 95 -10.78 9.28 28.67
CA PHE A 95 -9.66 8.41 29.00
C PHE A 95 -8.39 8.78 28.25
N LEU A 96 -8.47 9.07 26.94
CA LEU A 96 -7.30 9.47 26.15
C LEU A 96 -6.65 10.75 26.70
N PHE A 97 -7.45 11.76 27.04
CA PHE A 97 -6.95 13.01 27.60
C PHE A 97 -6.43 12.86 29.03
N GLU A 98 -7.13 12.12 29.89
CA GLU A 98 -6.74 11.96 31.30
C GLU A 98 -5.55 11.02 31.51
N GLN A 99 -5.25 10.17 30.52
CA GLN A 99 -4.09 9.26 30.55
C GLN A 99 -2.92 9.75 29.70
N ASP A 100 -2.99 10.97 29.16
CA ASP A 100 -1.95 11.55 28.29
C ASP A 100 -1.65 10.65 27.07
N LEU A 101 -2.72 10.09 26.50
CA LEU A 101 -2.70 9.23 25.30
C LEU A 101 -3.27 9.95 24.06
N ALA A 102 -3.88 11.12 24.24
CA ALA A 102 -4.30 11.97 23.14
C ALA A 102 -3.07 12.55 22.43
N ASP A 103 -2.99 12.35 21.12
CA ASP A 103 -1.96 12.95 20.28
C ASP A 103 -2.11 14.48 20.27
N ARG A 104 -1.00 15.23 20.13
CA ARG A 104 -1.03 16.70 20.16
C ARG A 104 -1.88 17.32 19.05
N HIS A 105 -2.09 16.62 17.93
CA HIS A 105 -2.93 17.05 16.83
C HIS A 105 -4.38 16.53 16.94
N CYS A 106 -4.72 15.80 18.01
CA CYS A 106 -6.11 15.42 18.30
C CYS A 106 -6.97 16.67 18.50
N ALA A 107 -8.22 16.65 18.03
CA ALA A 107 -9.15 17.74 18.26
C ALA A 107 -9.36 17.98 19.75
N GLU A 108 -9.71 19.22 20.12
CA GLU A 108 -9.98 19.56 21.51
C GLU A 108 -11.07 18.65 22.12
N ARG A 109 -10.87 18.23 23.37
CA ARG A 109 -11.80 17.36 24.11
C ARG A 109 -13.24 17.87 24.03
N GLN A 110 -13.46 19.17 24.21
CA GLN A 110 -14.79 19.78 24.17
C GLN A 110 -15.43 19.71 22.78
N LEU A 111 -14.63 19.85 21.72
CA LEU A 111 -15.11 19.77 20.34
C LEU A 111 -15.59 18.35 20.01
N LEU A 112 -14.84 17.33 20.42
CA LEU A 112 -15.23 15.92 20.23
C LEU A 112 -16.53 15.58 20.97
N HIS A 113 -16.66 16.01 22.23
CA HIS A 113 -17.91 15.83 22.98
C HIS A 113 -19.10 16.57 22.33
N GLY A 114 -18.90 17.83 21.93
CA GLY A 114 -19.95 18.60 21.25
C GLY A 114 -20.37 17.97 19.91
N PHE A 115 -19.46 17.31 19.21
CA PHE A 115 -19.78 16.52 18.04
C PHE A 115 -20.61 15.28 18.37
N LEU A 116 -20.22 14.49 19.39
CA LEU A 116 -20.98 13.32 19.85
C LEU A 116 -22.41 13.67 20.24
N ASP A 117 -22.60 14.79 20.94
CA ASP A 117 -23.93 15.30 21.30
C ASP A 117 -24.77 15.64 20.05
N LYS A 118 -24.14 16.24 19.04
CA LYS A 118 -24.79 16.64 17.78
C LYS A 118 -25.25 15.43 16.96
N ILE A 119 -24.51 14.33 16.98
CA ILE A 119 -24.81 13.15 16.16
C ILE A 119 -25.70 12.11 16.85
N ALA A 120 -26.20 12.37 18.05
CA ALA A 120 -27.02 11.41 18.81
C ALA A 120 -28.22 10.86 18.01
N ALA A 121 -29.08 11.73 17.48
CA ALA A 121 -30.21 11.31 16.65
C ALA A 121 -29.78 10.75 15.28
N PRO A 122 -28.86 11.41 14.54
CA PRO A 122 -28.31 10.83 13.30
C PRO A 122 -27.73 9.43 13.43
N PHE A 123 -27.07 9.12 14.57
CA PHE A 123 -26.51 7.80 14.84
C PHE A 123 -27.60 6.74 14.97
N GLU A 124 -28.64 7.02 15.74
CA GLU A 124 -29.78 6.11 15.90
C GLU A 124 -30.50 5.87 14.57
N ASP A 125 -30.75 6.94 13.80
CA ASP A 125 -31.36 6.86 12.46
C ASP A 125 -30.50 6.00 11.51
N ALA A 126 -29.18 6.18 11.54
CA ALA A 126 -28.26 5.43 10.69
C ALA A 126 -28.18 3.95 11.09
N MET A 127 -28.14 3.63 12.39
CA MET A 127 -28.15 2.26 12.89
C MET A 127 -29.46 1.53 12.61
N ALA A 128 -30.59 2.25 12.60
CA ALA A 128 -31.90 1.68 12.26
C ALA A 128 -32.10 1.40 10.76
N ASP A 129 -31.38 2.09 9.89
CA ASP A 129 -31.51 1.93 8.44
C ASP A 129 -30.81 0.65 7.94
N GLN A 130 -31.58 -0.44 7.84
CA GLN A 130 -31.11 -1.72 7.31
C GLN A 130 -30.57 -1.64 5.86
N THR A 131 -30.86 -0.58 5.11
CA THR A 131 -30.32 -0.41 3.74
C THR A 131 -28.85 0.04 3.74
N ARG A 132 -28.34 0.52 4.88
CA ARG A 132 -26.92 0.88 5.09
C ARG A 132 -26.06 -0.30 5.53
N TYR A 133 -26.67 -1.44 5.87
CA TYR A 133 -25.94 -2.60 6.37
C TYR A 133 -25.03 -3.18 5.29
N GLY A 134 -23.86 -3.64 5.70
CA GLY A 134 -23.05 -4.57 4.93
C GLY A 134 -23.69 -5.96 4.95
N LEU A 135 -23.35 -6.78 3.96
CA LEU A 135 -23.98 -8.09 3.76
C LEU A 135 -23.79 -9.01 4.98
N ALA A 136 -22.59 -9.05 5.55
CA ALA A 136 -22.29 -9.83 6.75
C ALA A 136 -23.15 -9.40 7.95
N LYS A 137 -23.19 -8.09 8.26
CA LYS A 137 -24.04 -7.53 9.34
C LYS A 137 -25.53 -7.84 9.11
N PHE A 138 -26.02 -7.70 7.87
CA PHE A 138 -27.41 -8.04 7.55
C PHE A 138 -27.74 -9.47 7.94
N TRP A 139 -26.89 -10.43 7.58
CA TRP A 139 -27.11 -11.84 7.94
C TRP A 139 -26.94 -12.10 9.44
N ALA A 140 -25.94 -11.50 10.09
CA ALA A 140 -25.74 -11.63 11.54
C ALA A 140 -26.96 -11.11 12.33
N MET A 141 -27.49 -9.93 11.97
CA MET A 141 -28.71 -9.39 12.60
C MET A 141 -29.94 -10.26 12.35
N ARG A 142 -30.02 -10.96 11.22
CA ARG A 142 -31.10 -11.92 10.94
C ARG A 142 -30.96 -13.19 11.76
N MET A 143 -29.75 -13.74 11.90
CA MET A 143 -29.47 -14.86 12.80
C MET A 143 -29.91 -14.52 14.23
N LEU A 144 -29.50 -13.36 14.74
CA LEU A 144 -29.88 -12.89 16.08
C LEU A 144 -31.40 -12.74 16.24
N ALA A 145 -32.10 -12.22 15.24
CA ALA A 145 -33.56 -12.10 15.25
C ALA A 145 -34.28 -13.47 15.30
N GLU A 146 -33.66 -14.53 14.78
CA GLU A 146 -34.13 -15.91 14.85
C GLU A 146 -33.58 -16.66 16.09
N GLY A 147 -32.88 -15.96 17.00
CA GLY A 147 -32.28 -16.54 18.20
C GLY A 147 -31.06 -17.43 17.93
N VAL A 148 -30.42 -17.26 16.78
CA VAL A 148 -29.19 -17.96 16.38
C VAL A 148 -27.98 -17.09 16.70
N ASP A 149 -27.05 -17.64 17.47
CA ASP A 149 -25.76 -16.99 17.76
C ASP A 149 -24.84 -17.14 16.52
N PRO A 150 -24.41 -16.05 15.87
CA PRO A 150 -23.53 -16.12 14.70
C PRO A 150 -22.11 -16.61 15.02
N THR A 151 -21.70 -16.66 16.30
CA THR A 151 -20.41 -17.20 16.73
C THR A 151 -20.42 -18.71 16.92
N ASP A 152 -21.61 -19.33 17.00
CA ASP A 152 -21.78 -20.78 16.98
C ASP A 152 -21.83 -21.27 15.53
N GLN A 153 -20.70 -21.83 15.08
CA GLN A 153 -20.55 -22.32 13.71
C GLN A 153 -21.61 -23.36 13.33
N VAL A 154 -21.99 -24.26 14.24
CA VAL A 154 -22.97 -25.33 13.94
C VAL A 154 -24.37 -24.73 13.80
N ALA A 155 -24.72 -23.77 14.66
CA ALA A 155 -25.99 -23.06 14.58
C ALA A 155 -26.09 -22.20 13.32
N ALA A 156 -25.01 -21.50 12.96
CA ALA A 156 -24.92 -20.69 11.74
C ALA A 156 -25.03 -21.53 10.46
N GLU A 157 -24.33 -22.67 10.38
CA GLU A 157 -24.42 -23.61 9.25
C GLU A 157 -25.84 -24.16 9.07
N ARG A 158 -26.51 -24.51 10.18
CA ARG A 158 -27.91 -24.95 10.14
C ARG A 158 -28.85 -23.83 9.67
N PHE A 159 -28.65 -22.60 10.12
CA PHE A 159 -29.42 -21.44 9.64
C PHE A 159 -29.25 -21.24 8.13
N ILE A 160 -28.02 -21.36 7.60
CA ILE A 160 -27.75 -21.27 6.15
C ILE A 160 -28.47 -22.39 5.39
N ALA A 161 -28.48 -23.62 5.91
CA ALA A 161 -29.22 -24.73 5.30
C ALA A 161 -30.74 -24.50 5.31
N ASP A 162 -31.28 -23.94 6.40
CA ASP A 162 -32.69 -23.56 6.52
C ASP A 162 -33.06 -22.42 5.56
N LEU A 163 -32.16 -21.45 5.38
CA LEU A 163 -32.28 -20.36 4.40
C LEU A 163 -32.33 -20.90 2.97
N HIS A 164 -31.39 -21.77 2.57
CA HIS A 164 -31.38 -22.38 1.24
C HIS A 164 -32.61 -23.25 0.96
N ALA A 165 -33.18 -23.86 1.99
CA ALA A 165 -34.40 -24.64 1.89
C ALA A 165 -35.69 -23.79 1.94
N GLY A 166 -35.57 -22.46 2.01
CA GLY A 166 -36.71 -21.54 2.06
C GLY A 166 -37.49 -21.55 3.38
N ARG A 167 -36.89 -22.07 4.46
CA ARG A 167 -37.51 -22.13 5.80
C ARG A 167 -37.35 -20.82 6.59
N VAL A 168 -36.43 -19.96 6.19
CA VAL A 168 -36.22 -18.62 6.76
C VAL A 168 -36.84 -17.57 5.84
N ALA A 169 -37.74 -16.75 6.36
CA ALA A 169 -38.37 -15.68 5.59
C ALA A 169 -37.41 -14.49 5.43
N VAL A 170 -37.10 -14.12 4.19
CA VAL A 170 -36.21 -12.98 3.88
C VAL A 170 -36.96 -11.94 3.07
N ASN A 171 -36.84 -10.67 3.46
CA ASN A 171 -37.32 -9.55 2.65
C ASN A 171 -36.39 -9.38 1.43
N GLN A 172 -36.77 -9.99 0.31
CA GLN A 172 -35.95 -10.01 -0.90
C GLN A 172 -35.68 -8.60 -1.47
N ALA A 173 -36.65 -7.68 -1.36
CA ALA A 173 -36.46 -6.31 -1.85
C ALA A 173 -35.40 -5.55 -1.03
N LEU A 174 -35.39 -5.77 0.28
CA LEU A 174 -34.36 -5.22 1.16
C LEU A 174 -33.00 -5.86 0.89
N LEU A 175 -32.93 -7.19 0.79
CA LEU A 175 -31.68 -7.90 0.48
C LEU A 175 -31.08 -7.43 -0.85
N ASN A 176 -31.89 -7.31 -1.90
CA ASN A 176 -31.44 -6.81 -3.20
C ASN A 176 -30.89 -5.38 -3.10
N ARG A 177 -31.49 -4.53 -2.25
CA ARG A 177 -31.01 -3.16 -2.01
C ARG A 177 -29.68 -3.15 -1.25
N VAL A 178 -29.56 -3.98 -0.21
CA VAL A 178 -28.31 -4.19 0.54
C VAL A 178 -27.18 -4.68 -0.39
N MET A 179 -27.46 -5.68 -1.24
CA MET A 179 -26.50 -6.17 -2.23
C MET A 179 -26.09 -5.08 -3.23
N ALA A 180 -27.05 -4.32 -3.75
CA ALA A 180 -26.75 -3.23 -4.69
C ALA A 180 -25.91 -2.11 -4.05
N ASN A 181 -26.15 -1.79 -2.78
CA ASN A 181 -25.36 -0.81 -2.05
C ASN A 181 -23.95 -1.35 -1.72
N HIS A 182 -23.84 -2.64 -1.40
CA HIS A 182 -22.57 -3.31 -1.15
C HIS A 182 -21.66 -3.27 -2.38
N LEU A 183 -22.18 -3.65 -3.55
CA LEU A 183 -21.44 -3.61 -4.82
C LEU A 183 -20.97 -2.19 -5.17
N ARG A 184 -21.83 -1.18 -4.99
CA ARG A 184 -21.44 0.22 -5.21
C ARG A 184 -20.37 0.71 -4.25
N ALA A 185 -20.36 0.19 -3.01
CA ALA A 185 -19.37 0.56 -2.02
C ALA A 185 -18.03 -0.18 -2.24
N GLU A 186 -18.04 -1.36 -2.86
CA GLU A 186 -16.85 -2.04 -3.36
C GLU A 186 -16.29 -1.36 -4.61
N ASP A 187 -17.15 -0.83 -5.49
CA ASP A 187 -16.78 0.00 -6.64
C ASP A 187 -16.31 1.42 -6.24
N SER A 188 -16.35 1.78 -4.94
CA SER A 188 -15.91 3.11 -4.52
C SER A 188 -14.38 3.18 -4.53
N ASP A 189 -13.81 4.27 -5.06
CA ASP A 189 -12.36 4.59 -5.08
C ASP A 189 -11.74 4.77 -3.67
N ARG A 190 -12.33 4.21 -2.61
CA ARG A 190 -11.74 4.17 -1.27
C ARG A 190 -10.55 3.22 -1.31
N HIS A 191 -9.38 3.78 -1.58
CA HIS A 191 -8.12 3.07 -1.44
C HIS A 191 -7.90 2.73 0.05
N PRO A 192 -7.41 1.52 0.36
CA PRO A 192 -7.03 1.19 1.72
C PRO A 192 -6.00 2.21 2.24
N PRO A 193 -5.97 2.48 3.55
CA PRO A 193 -5.03 3.43 4.13
C PRO A 193 -3.60 3.01 3.80
N VAL A 194 -2.90 3.89 3.09
CA VAL A 194 -1.50 3.68 2.74
C VAL A 194 -0.65 3.94 3.98
N PRO A 195 0.33 3.08 4.32
CA PRO A 195 1.19 3.31 5.47
C PRO A 195 1.85 4.69 5.38
N LEU A 196 2.06 5.30 6.55
CA LEU A 196 2.96 6.45 6.61
C LEU A 196 4.37 5.94 6.28
N VAL A 197 4.82 6.23 5.07
CA VAL A 197 6.17 5.94 4.60
C VAL A 197 6.87 7.26 4.33
N ALA A 198 8.10 7.39 4.83
CA ALA A 198 8.91 8.56 4.54
C ALA A 198 9.41 8.50 3.09
N VAL A 199 8.91 9.40 2.26
CA VAL A 199 9.36 9.52 0.87
C VAL A 199 10.58 10.44 0.82
N PRO A 200 11.75 9.98 0.32
CA PRO A 200 12.93 10.83 0.18
C PRO A 200 12.65 12.08 -0.66
N ASP A 201 13.43 13.14 -0.44
CA ASP A 201 13.31 14.37 -1.21
C ASP A 201 13.72 14.19 -2.68
N ASP A 202 13.28 15.11 -3.55
CA ASP A 202 13.51 15.03 -4.99
C ASP A 202 15.01 15.09 -5.38
N ASP A 203 15.88 15.68 -4.57
CA ASP A 203 17.32 15.73 -4.85
C ASP A 203 17.98 14.39 -4.57
N THR A 204 17.65 13.78 -3.44
CA THR A 204 18.04 12.40 -3.10
C THR A 204 17.54 11.42 -4.16
N LEU A 205 16.24 11.48 -4.52
CA LEU A 205 15.66 10.63 -5.56
C LEU A 205 16.32 10.83 -6.92
N ARG A 206 16.73 12.05 -7.27
CA ARG A 206 17.45 12.33 -8.53
C ARG A 206 18.84 11.72 -8.55
N GLY A 207 19.54 11.71 -7.42
CA GLY A 207 20.81 11.00 -7.26
C GLY A 207 20.64 9.50 -7.54
N LEU A 208 19.70 8.86 -6.84
CA LEU A 208 19.41 7.43 -7.01
C LEU A 208 18.94 7.09 -8.43
N ALA A 209 18.09 7.94 -9.03
CA ALA A 209 17.63 7.76 -10.40
C ALA A 209 18.76 7.85 -11.43
N ALA A 210 19.84 8.60 -11.14
CA ALA A 210 21.00 8.69 -12.03
C ALA A 210 21.80 7.38 -12.10
N GLU A 211 21.70 6.53 -11.09
CA GLU A 211 22.35 5.21 -11.02
C GLU A 211 21.53 4.11 -11.73
N SER A 212 20.27 4.40 -12.06
CA SER A 212 19.36 3.46 -12.73
C SER A 212 19.87 3.00 -14.10
N VAL A 213 19.92 1.68 -14.30
CA VAL A 213 20.30 1.07 -15.58
C VAL A 213 19.31 1.47 -16.66
N VAL A 214 18.02 1.48 -16.36
CA VAL A 214 16.97 1.86 -17.34
C VAL A 214 17.13 3.32 -17.76
N VAL A 215 17.32 4.25 -16.81
CA VAL A 215 17.51 5.68 -17.11
C VAL A 215 18.72 5.88 -18.02
N ARG A 216 19.86 5.26 -17.70
CA ARG A 216 21.07 5.30 -18.53
C ARG A 216 20.79 4.78 -19.95
N ARG A 217 20.21 3.58 -20.07
CA ARG A 217 19.95 2.93 -21.37
C ARG A 217 18.97 3.74 -22.24
N LEU A 218 17.93 4.34 -21.64
CA LEU A 218 16.99 5.21 -22.36
C LEU A 218 17.68 6.46 -22.94
N ARG A 219 18.58 7.09 -22.17
CA ARG A 219 19.36 8.24 -22.64
C ARG A 219 20.31 7.87 -23.76
N GLU A 220 20.99 6.74 -23.64
CA GLU A 220 21.90 6.20 -24.66
C GLU A 220 21.14 5.85 -25.95
N LEU A 221 19.96 5.22 -25.85
CA LEU A 221 19.11 4.92 -27.00
C LEU A 221 18.71 6.20 -27.74
N VAL A 222 18.23 7.22 -27.02
CA VAL A 222 17.83 8.49 -27.65
C VAL A 222 19.03 9.19 -28.30
N ARG A 223 20.20 9.16 -27.65
CA ARG A 223 21.43 9.72 -28.22
C ARG A 223 21.86 8.99 -29.49
N TRP A 224 21.79 7.67 -29.49
CA TRP A 224 22.13 6.83 -30.64
C TRP A 224 21.17 7.01 -31.81
N LEU A 225 19.87 7.26 -31.54
CA LEU A 225 18.88 7.50 -32.57
C LEU A 225 19.18 8.76 -33.40
N GLY A 226 19.70 9.83 -32.78
CA GLY A 226 19.91 11.11 -33.47
C GLY A 226 18.64 11.62 -34.16
N ASP A 227 18.67 11.82 -35.48
CA ASP A 227 17.51 12.20 -36.30
C ASP A 227 16.51 11.04 -36.54
N GLY A 228 16.79 9.87 -35.97
CA GLY A 228 15.99 8.65 -36.00
C GLY A 228 16.54 7.57 -36.92
N ARG A 229 16.08 6.33 -36.73
CA ARG A 229 16.51 5.13 -37.48
C ARG A 229 15.33 4.47 -38.19
N ALA A 230 15.59 3.85 -39.34
CA ALA A 230 14.55 3.21 -40.14
C ALA A 230 14.11 1.88 -39.51
N LEU A 231 12.81 1.61 -39.53
CA LEU A 231 12.24 0.35 -39.13
C LEU A 231 11.98 -0.55 -40.34
N THR A 232 11.82 -1.85 -40.10
CA THR A 232 11.28 -2.81 -41.06
C THR A 232 9.79 -2.54 -41.32
N THR A 233 9.22 -3.22 -42.31
CA THR A 233 7.77 -3.17 -42.58
C THR A 233 6.92 -3.66 -41.41
N THR A 234 7.47 -4.55 -40.58
CA THR A 234 6.86 -5.03 -39.33
C THR A 234 7.06 -4.09 -38.14
N GLY A 235 7.68 -2.92 -38.35
CA GLY A 235 7.91 -1.92 -37.31
C GLY A 235 9.06 -2.23 -36.35
N ARG A 236 9.99 -3.10 -36.76
CA ARG A 236 11.10 -3.58 -35.94
C ARG A 236 12.42 -2.91 -36.35
N LEU A 237 13.39 -2.83 -35.44
CA LEU A 237 14.72 -2.32 -35.81
C LEU A 237 15.34 -3.24 -36.87
N ARG A 238 16.07 -2.67 -37.83
CA ARG A 238 16.83 -3.48 -38.78
C ARG A 238 17.89 -4.27 -38.01
N LEU A 239 18.16 -5.51 -38.42
CA LEU A 239 19.09 -6.39 -37.68
C LEU A 239 20.50 -5.79 -37.53
N ALA A 240 20.97 -5.01 -38.51
CA ALA A 240 22.25 -4.30 -38.40
C ALA A 240 22.22 -3.23 -37.30
N ASP A 241 21.17 -2.40 -37.27
CA ASP A 241 20.95 -1.40 -36.22
C ASP A 241 20.76 -2.08 -34.84
N ALA A 242 20.06 -3.21 -34.80
CA ALA A 242 19.86 -3.99 -33.57
C ALA A 242 21.18 -4.55 -33.01
N ARG A 243 22.04 -5.12 -33.86
CA ARG A 243 23.38 -5.60 -33.49
C ARG A 243 24.28 -4.47 -32.97
N GLU A 244 24.27 -3.32 -33.65
CA GLU A 244 24.98 -2.11 -33.22
C GLU A 244 24.53 -1.69 -31.82
N LEU A 245 23.21 -1.66 -31.59
CA LEU A 245 22.63 -1.19 -30.35
C LEU A 245 22.86 -2.13 -29.16
N VAL A 246 22.77 -3.46 -29.36
CA VAL A 246 23.09 -4.46 -28.32
C VAL A 246 24.53 -4.30 -27.84
N ALA A 247 25.47 -4.12 -28.78
CA ALA A 247 26.89 -3.93 -28.44
C ALA A 247 27.16 -2.60 -27.72
N LEU A 248 26.36 -1.56 -28.01
CA LEU A 248 26.53 -0.22 -27.43
C LEU A 248 25.95 -0.10 -26.01
N ILE A 249 24.72 -0.57 -25.81
CA ILE A 249 23.91 -0.30 -24.60
C ILE A 249 23.98 -1.45 -23.58
N ASP A 250 24.58 -2.57 -24.00
CA ASP A 250 24.63 -3.84 -23.26
C ASP A 250 23.25 -4.23 -22.77
N THR A 251 22.37 -4.65 -23.69
CA THR A 251 20.98 -5.04 -23.35
C THR A 251 20.90 -6.38 -22.62
N GLY A 252 22.02 -7.10 -22.51
CA GLY A 252 22.09 -8.47 -21.98
C GLY A 252 21.73 -9.55 -23.01
N ASP A 253 21.48 -9.17 -24.27
CA ASP A 253 21.18 -10.12 -25.33
C ASP A 253 22.46 -10.78 -25.86
N VAL A 254 22.43 -12.10 -26.03
CA VAL A 254 23.54 -12.85 -26.65
C VAL A 254 23.29 -12.97 -28.15
N LEU A 255 24.16 -12.35 -28.95
CA LEU A 255 24.14 -12.50 -30.40
C LEU A 255 24.76 -13.84 -30.81
N ASP A 256 24.10 -14.53 -31.73
CA ASP A 256 24.51 -15.83 -32.25
C ASP A 256 24.89 -16.86 -31.14
N PRO A 257 24.00 -17.19 -30.19
CA PRO A 257 24.35 -18.00 -29.02
C PRO A 257 24.87 -19.39 -29.39
N VAL A 258 25.83 -19.87 -28.60
CA VAL A 258 26.40 -21.22 -28.70
C VAL A 258 25.66 -22.12 -27.72
N ILE A 259 24.93 -23.11 -28.23
CA ILE A 259 24.21 -24.10 -27.41
C ILE A 259 24.78 -25.48 -27.76
N GLY A 260 25.52 -26.08 -26.83
CA GLY A 260 26.36 -27.24 -27.11
C GLY A 260 27.42 -26.89 -28.17
N ASP A 261 27.52 -27.70 -29.23
CA ASP A 261 28.50 -27.50 -30.31
C ASP A 261 27.99 -26.66 -31.49
N ARG A 262 26.80 -26.02 -31.37
CA ARG A 262 26.15 -25.32 -32.49
C ARG A 262 25.95 -23.84 -32.19
N VAL A 263 26.30 -23.01 -33.18
CA VAL A 263 26.03 -21.57 -33.21
C VAL A 263 24.65 -21.34 -33.83
N PHE A 264 23.74 -20.71 -33.09
CA PHE A 264 22.41 -20.35 -33.57
C PHE A 264 22.41 -18.91 -34.06
N LYS A 265 22.49 -18.70 -35.38
CA LYS A 265 22.52 -17.35 -35.96
C LYS A 265 21.24 -16.57 -35.64
N THR A 266 21.39 -15.38 -35.07
CA THR A 266 20.29 -14.43 -34.82
C THR A 266 19.74 -13.93 -36.15
N ARG A 267 18.47 -14.22 -36.47
CA ARG A 267 17.86 -13.91 -37.77
C ARG A 267 16.97 -12.67 -37.74
N SER A 268 16.38 -12.37 -36.59
CA SER A 268 15.56 -11.17 -36.38
C SER A 268 15.96 -10.42 -35.11
N SER A 269 15.65 -9.13 -35.04
CA SER A 269 15.80 -8.34 -33.83
C SER A 269 14.89 -8.81 -32.68
N ASP A 270 13.88 -9.62 -32.96
CA ASP A 270 12.88 -10.08 -31.97
C ASP A 270 13.35 -11.26 -31.15
N GLU A 271 14.39 -11.92 -31.63
CA GLU A 271 15.13 -12.91 -30.85
C GLU A 271 15.93 -12.22 -29.73
N LEU A 272 16.02 -10.88 -29.73
CA LEU A 272 16.72 -10.06 -28.74
C LEU A 272 15.70 -9.47 -27.76
N TYR A 273 15.41 -10.25 -26.72
CA TYR A 273 14.42 -9.90 -25.69
C TYR A 273 14.76 -8.57 -25.00
N GLY A 274 16.00 -8.40 -24.53
CA GLY A 274 16.42 -7.22 -23.78
C GLY A 274 16.30 -5.93 -24.60
N LEU A 275 16.68 -5.99 -25.87
CA LEU A 275 16.51 -4.90 -26.82
C LEU A 275 15.03 -4.60 -27.09
N THR A 276 14.21 -5.63 -27.26
CA THR A 276 12.77 -5.47 -27.52
C THR A 276 12.07 -4.81 -26.33
N VAL A 277 12.39 -5.24 -25.10
CA VAL A 277 11.94 -4.58 -23.85
C VAL A 277 12.38 -3.13 -23.84
N LEU A 278 13.66 -2.82 -24.06
CA LEU A 278 14.18 -1.45 -24.03
C LEU A 278 13.45 -0.52 -25.02
N VAL A 279 13.25 -0.96 -26.27
CA VAL A 279 12.56 -0.14 -27.29
C VAL A 279 11.09 0.05 -26.95
N THR A 280 10.42 -0.99 -26.42
CA THR A 280 9.02 -0.88 -25.97
C THR A 280 8.92 0.08 -24.79
N TRP A 281 9.82 -0.04 -23.81
CA TRP A 281 9.88 0.83 -22.64
C TRP A 281 10.12 2.28 -23.01
N ALA A 282 11.02 2.56 -23.96
CA ALA A 282 11.26 3.90 -24.45
C ALA A 282 10.01 4.52 -25.12
N ARG A 283 9.17 3.71 -25.75
CA ARG A 283 7.88 4.15 -26.32
C ARG A 283 6.84 4.41 -25.24
N ALA A 284 6.71 3.50 -24.27
CA ALA A 284 5.80 3.65 -23.14
C ALA A 284 6.15 4.87 -22.26
N ALA A 285 7.44 5.11 -22.02
CA ALA A 285 7.97 6.32 -21.37
C ALA A 285 7.88 7.58 -22.26
N ARG A 286 7.34 7.46 -23.48
CA ARG A 286 7.12 8.55 -24.45
C ARG A 286 8.38 9.35 -24.78
N VAL A 287 9.56 8.73 -24.74
CA VAL A 287 10.84 9.35 -25.14
C VAL A 287 11.19 9.10 -26.60
N VAL A 288 10.62 8.06 -27.20
CA VAL A 288 10.69 7.79 -28.65
C VAL A 288 9.30 7.50 -29.22
N ARG A 289 9.15 7.67 -30.53
CA ARG A 289 7.92 7.36 -31.26
C ARG A 289 8.20 6.91 -32.69
N VAL A 290 7.21 6.29 -33.34
CA VAL A 290 7.30 5.92 -34.74
C VAL A 290 6.69 7.01 -35.63
N VAL A 291 7.44 7.51 -36.60
CA VAL A 291 6.96 8.47 -37.61
C VAL A 291 7.41 7.99 -38.98
N LYS A 292 6.45 7.76 -39.90
CA LYS A 292 6.71 7.36 -41.29
C LYS A 292 7.72 6.19 -41.39
N GLY A 293 7.53 5.15 -40.58
CA GLY A 293 8.40 3.96 -40.57
C GLY A 293 9.79 4.17 -39.97
N ARG A 294 10.00 5.24 -39.20
CA ARG A 294 11.25 5.49 -38.47
C ARG A 294 10.99 5.61 -36.98
N LEU A 295 11.88 5.08 -36.17
CA LEU A 295 11.94 5.36 -34.74
C LEU A 295 12.69 6.68 -34.53
N VAL A 296 12.03 7.65 -33.91
CA VAL A 296 12.56 9.01 -33.72
C VAL A 296 12.41 9.46 -32.26
N PRO A 297 13.31 10.31 -31.73
CA PRO A 297 13.12 10.93 -30.42
C PRO A 297 11.87 11.82 -30.36
N VAL A 298 11.23 11.90 -29.19
CA VAL A 298 10.16 12.87 -28.92
C VAL A 298 10.78 14.19 -28.47
N LYS A 299 10.67 15.24 -29.32
CA LYS A 299 11.25 16.57 -29.02
C LYS A 299 10.78 17.15 -27.67
N GLY A 300 9.53 16.92 -27.28
CA GLY A 300 8.98 17.38 -26.01
C GLY A 300 9.59 16.72 -24.77
N ALA A 301 10.21 15.54 -24.92
CA ALA A 301 10.83 14.80 -23.81
C ALA A 301 12.27 15.26 -23.50
N ALA A 302 12.79 16.27 -24.20
CA ALA A 302 14.18 16.69 -24.06
C ALA A 302 14.55 17.17 -22.63
N LYS A 303 13.61 17.82 -21.94
CA LYS A 303 13.80 18.23 -20.53
C LYS A 303 13.86 17.01 -19.61
N ASP A 304 12.92 16.09 -19.76
CA ASP A 304 12.86 14.87 -18.94
C ASP A 304 14.09 13.99 -19.19
N LEU A 305 14.61 13.92 -20.41
CA LEU A 305 15.85 13.19 -20.72
C LEU A 305 17.11 13.78 -20.06
N ALA A 306 17.07 15.05 -19.67
CA ALA A 306 18.16 15.72 -18.95
C ALA A 306 18.04 15.57 -17.42
N ASP A 307 16.84 15.30 -16.90
CA ASP A 307 16.56 15.09 -15.47
C ASP A 307 16.35 13.60 -15.17
N PRO A 308 17.32 12.91 -14.52
CA PRO A 308 17.21 11.49 -14.20
C PRO A 308 15.92 11.11 -13.48
N LEU A 309 15.44 11.94 -12.55
CA LEU A 309 14.22 11.63 -11.78
C LEU A 309 12.97 11.73 -12.66
N ALA A 310 12.88 12.75 -13.50
CA ALA A 310 11.77 12.89 -14.44
C ALA A 310 11.73 11.72 -15.43
N LEU A 311 12.89 11.27 -15.92
CA LEU A 311 12.97 10.09 -16.79
C LEU A 311 12.62 8.80 -16.05
N ALA A 312 13.07 8.63 -14.81
CA ALA A 312 12.73 7.47 -13.98
C ALA A 312 11.23 7.39 -13.71
N ARG A 313 10.57 8.51 -13.38
CA ARG A 313 9.11 8.60 -13.23
C ARG A 313 8.38 8.15 -14.50
N ARG A 314 8.78 8.67 -15.67
CA ARG A 314 8.21 8.25 -16.96
C ARG A 314 8.47 6.78 -17.29
N ALA A 315 9.63 6.26 -16.93
CA ALA A 315 9.94 4.84 -17.10
C ALA A 315 9.09 3.98 -16.17
N PHE A 316 8.92 4.37 -14.91
CA PHE A 316 8.06 3.70 -13.95
C PHE A 316 6.61 3.61 -14.45
N ASP A 317 6.02 4.75 -14.85
CA ASP A 317 4.65 4.77 -15.40
C ASP A 317 4.53 3.94 -16.68
N GLY A 318 5.55 3.98 -17.55
CA GLY A 318 5.59 3.19 -18.77
C GLY A 318 5.73 1.68 -18.55
N LEU A 319 6.17 1.23 -17.36
CA LEU A 319 6.34 -0.19 -17.06
C LEU A 319 5.01 -0.95 -17.11
N PHE A 320 3.93 -0.34 -16.63
CA PHE A 320 2.59 -0.92 -16.60
C PHE A 320 2.10 -1.33 -18.00
N GLU A 321 2.60 -0.68 -19.07
CA GLU A 321 2.25 -0.97 -20.46
C GLU A 321 3.09 -2.13 -21.07
N LEU A 322 4.05 -2.70 -20.34
CA LEU A 322 5.03 -3.64 -20.92
C LEU A 322 4.63 -5.11 -20.85
N GLY A 323 3.46 -5.46 -20.32
CA GLY A 323 3.07 -6.86 -20.08
C GLY A 323 3.23 -7.76 -21.30
N LYS A 324 2.84 -7.29 -22.48
CA LYS A 324 3.02 -8.03 -23.74
C LYS A 324 4.50 -8.35 -24.04
N THR A 325 5.41 -7.44 -23.73
CA THR A 325 6.82 -7.60 -24.07
C THR A 325 7.59 -8.34 -22.97
N VAL A 326 7.28 -8.08 -21.69
CA VAL A 326 7.95 -8.71 -20.53
C VAL A 326 7.57 -10.19 -20.40
N CYS A 327 6.29 -10.52 -20.54
CA CYS A 327 5.83 -11.92 -20.49
C CYS A 327 6.27 -12.75 -21.72
N GLY A 328 6.62 -12.08 -22.83
CA GLY A 328 6.98 -12.73 -24.09
C GLY A 328 5.77 -13.31 -24.85
N GLU A 329 5.98 -13.73 -26.10
CA GLU A 329 4.98 -14.40 -26.94
C GLU A 329 5.26 -15.93 -26.96
N GLY A 330 4.23 -16.78 -26.82
CA GLY A 330 4.39 -18.24 -26.76
C GLY A 330 3.08 -19.02 -27.02
N TRP A 331 3.17 -20.35 -27.15
CA TRP A 331 2.00 -21.23 -27.41
C TRP A 331 1.04 -21.34 -26.21
N ALA A 332 1.52 -21.08 -24.99
CA ALA A 332 0.73 -20.90 -23.79
C ALA A 332 1.11 -19.54 -23.19
N GLU A 333 0.18 -18.59 -23.21
CA GLU A 333 0.41 -17.26 -22.64
C GLU A 333 0.14 -17.30 -21.13
N SER A 334 1.01 -16.66 -20.36
CA SER A 334 0.80 -16.46 -18.93
C SER A 334 -0.42 -15.60 -18.65
N VAL A 335 -1.16 -15.90 -17.59
CA VAL A 335 -2.30 -15.09 -17.12
C VAL A 335 -1.86 -13.66 -16.75
N LEU A 336 -0.63 -13.50 -16.25
CA LEU A 336 -0.05 -12.19 -15.93
C LEU A 336 0.00 -11.25 -17.12
N ARG A 337 0.17 -11.76 -18.34
CA ARG A 337 0.26 -10.94 -19.56
C ARG A 337 -0.96 -10.04 -19.74
N TRP A 338 -2.13 -10.53 -19.34
CA TRP A 338 -3.42 -9.89 -19.56
C TRP A 338 -3.83 -8.92 -18.45
N ARG A 339 -3.24 -9.09 -17.26
CA ARG A 339 -3.48 -8.27 -16.05
C ARG A 339 -2.14 -7.80 -15.47
N PHE A 340 -1.22 -7.41 -16.35
CA PHE A 340 0.16 -7.13 -15.97
C PHE A 340 0.25 -5.87 -15.12
N ASP A 341 -0.53 -4.85 -15.46
CA ASP A 341 -0.69 -3.63 -14.70
C ASP A 341 -1.18 -3.88 -13.28
N ASP A 342 -2.20 -4.74 -13.09
CA ASP A 342 -2.65 -5.10 -11.74
C ASP A 342 -1.60 -5.89 -10.98
N ALA A 343 -0.89 -6.81 -11.64
CA ALA A 343 0.19 -7.57 -11.02
C ALA A 343 1.35 -6.65 -10.60
N VAL A 344 1.76 -5.69 -11.44
CA VAL A 344 2.74 -4.65 -11.11
C VAL A 344 2.28 -3.88 -9.88
N PHE A 345 1.05 -3.35 -9.90
CA PHE A 345 0.51 -2.56 -8.81
C PHE A 345 0.47 -3.36 -7.50
N ALA A 346 -0.10 -4.56 -7.53
CA ALA A 346 -0.26 -5.41 -6.35
C ALA A 346 1.09 -5.79 -5.73
N VAL A 347 2.07 -6.21 -6.55
CA VAL A 347 3.42 -6.55 -6.07
C VAL A 347 4.11 -5.34 -5.43
N LEU A 348 4.05 -4.17 -6.07
CA LEU A 348 4.68 -2.96 -5.53
C LEU A 348 3.97 -2.45 -4.28
N MET A 349 2.63 -2.51 -4.24
CA MET A 349 1.86 -2.14 -3.05
C MET A 349 2.13 -3.09 -1.89
N ALA A 350 2.22 -4.40 -2.14
CA ALA A 350 2.60 -5.36 -1.11
C ALA A 350 3.98 -5.03 -0.54
N LEU A 351 4.98 -4.78 -1.39
CA LEU A 351 6.33 -4.37 -0.96
C LEU A 351 6.35 -3.00 -0.27
N PHE A 352 5.41 -2.10 -0.58
CA PHE A 352 5.29 -0.78 0.05
C PHE A 352 4.67 -0.85 1.44
N VAL A 353 3.74 -1.79 1.64
CA VAL A 353 3.06 -2.01 2.92
C VAL A 353 3.86 -2.94 3.84
N ALA A 354 4.66 -3.84 3.27
CA ALA A 354 5.42 -4.81 4.03
C ALA A 354 6.45 -4.15 4.97
N PRO A 355 6.45 -4.49 6.28
CA PRO A 355 7.44 -3.99 7.22
C PRO A 355 8.82 -4.66 7.06
N GLU A 356 8.86 -5.82 6.38
CA GLU A 356 10.06 -6.63 6.17
C GLU A 356 10.19 -7.04 4.69
N PRO A 357 11.40 -7.39 4.22
CA PRO A 357 11.59 -7.93 2.88
C PRO A 357 10.71 -9.15 2.62
N MET A 358 10.01 -9.18 1.48
CA MET A 358 9.08 -10.25 1.14
C MET A 358 9.76 -11.39 0.37
N PRO A 359 9.41 -12.66 0.63
CA PRO A 359 9.84 -13.78 -0.20
C PRO A 359 9.31 -13.68 -1.64
N VAL A 360 10.15 -14.01 -2.62
CA VAL A 360 9.75 -14.03 -4.05
C VAL A 360 8.53 -14.94 -4.27
N ASP A 361 8.45 -16.07 -3.56
CA ASP A 361 7.34 -17.03 -3.71
C ASP A 361 5.99 -16.43 -3.26
N GLU A 362 5.97 -15.56 -2.25
CA GLU A 362 4.76 -14.84 -1.85
C GLU A 362 4.35 -13.82 -2.92
N LEU A 363 5.31 -13.11 -3.51
CA LEU A 363 5.04 -12.16 -4.60
C LEU A 363 4.52 -12.86 -5.86
N ARG A 364 5.05 -14.04 -6.18
CA ARG A 364 4.57 -14.91 -7.27
C ARG A 364 3.13 -15.36 -7.03
N GLN A 365 2.84 -15.81 -5.80
CA GLN A 365 1.48 -16.20 -5.43
C GLN A 365 0.51 -15.03 -5.55
N LEU A 366 0.88 -13.85 -5.04
CA LEU A 366 0.07 -12.63 -5.12
C LEU A 366 -0.19 -12.22 -6.58
N ALA A 367 0.86 -12.14 -7.40
CA ALA A 367 0.74 -11.76 -8.81
C ALA A 367 -0.18 -12.73 -9.58
N TYR A 368 -0.09 -14.03 -9.30
CA TYR A 368 -0.98 -15.04 -9.88
C TYR A 368 -2.44 -14.87 -9.44
N GLN A 369 -2.68 -14.66 -8.14
CA GLN A 369 -4.03 -14.47 -7.59
C GLN A 369 -4.73 -13.26 -8.22
N VAL A 370 -4.05 -12.11 -8.23
CA VAL A 370 -4.58 -10.86 -8.81
C VAL A 370 -4.87 -11.02 -10.30
N ALA A 371 -3.98 -11.68 -11.04
CA ALA A 371 -4.20 -11.91 -12.46
C ALA A 371 -5.40 -12.85 -12.73
N CYS A 372 -5.59 -13.89 -11.92
CA CYS A 372 -6.72 -14.82 -12.05
C CYS A 372 -8.06 -14.18 -11.67
N GLU A 373 -8.11 -13.45 -10.56
CA GLU A 373 -9.29 -12.72 -10.10
C GLU A 373 -9.75 -11.72 -11.16
N GLY A 374 -8.81 -10.96 -11.72
CA GLY A 374 -9.11 -10.01 -12.78
C GLY A 374 -9.66 -10.64 -14.07
N LEU A 375 -9.37 -11.91 -14.34
CA LEU A 375 -9.86 -12.63 -15.53
C LEU A 375 -11.12 -13.46 -15.24
N GLY A 376 -11.54 -13.54 -13.98
CA GLY A 376 -12.65 -14.40 -13.56
C GLY A 376 -12.37 -15.88 -13.82
N PHE A 377 -11.11 -16.31 -13.74
CA PHE A 377 -10.76 -17.71 -13.96
C PHE A 377 -11.16 -18.57 -12.75
N GLU A 378 -12.00 -19.59 -12.99
CA GLU A 378 -12.22 -20.67 -12.04
C GLU A 378 -11.06 -21.68 -12.08
N PRO A 379 -10.70 -22.34 -10.97
CA PRO A 379 -9.61 -23.32 -10.95
C PRO A 379 -9.84 -24.44 -11.97
N GLY A 380 -8.86 -24.68 -12.85
CA GLY A 380 -8.87 -25.79 -13.81
C GLY A 380 -8.52 -27.13 -13.16
N THR A 381 -8.08 -28.11 -13.95
CA THR A 381 -7.49 -29.32 -13.37
C THR A 381 -6.15 -28.99 -12.70
N GLU A 382 -5.73 -29.76 -11.69
CA GLU A 382 -4.47 -29.49 -10.98
C GLU A 382 -3.24 -29.42 -11.91
N GLU A 383 -3.23 -30.19 -13.00
CA GLU A 383 -2.16 -30.15 -14.02
C GLU A 383 -2.14 -28.85 -14.81
N GLN A 384 -3.32 -28.33 -15.17
CA GLN A 384 -3.45 -27.05 -15.87
C GLN A 384 -3.03 -25.89 -14.95
N GLU A 385 -3.46 -25.95 -13.70
CA GLU A 385 -3.12 -24.94 -12.70
C GLU A 385 -1.61 -24.90 -12.43
N ARG A 386 -0.96 -26.07 -12.31
CA ARG A 386 0.51 -26.15 -12.18
C ARG A 386 1.23 -25.50 -13.37
N GLY A 387 0.74 -25.73 -14.58
CA GLY A 387 1.30 -25.13 -15.80
C GLY A 387 1.15 -23.60 -15.85
N TRP A 388 -0.02 -23.08 -15.49
CA TRP A 388 -0.28 -21.64 -15.44
C TRP A 388 0.54 -20.94 -14.35
N ARG A 389 0.63 -21.56 -13.16
CA ARG A 389 1.48 -21.06 -12.06
C ARG A 389 2.93 -20.96 -12.49
N GLN A 390 3.49 -22.00 -13.11
CA GLN A 390 4.88 -21.97 -13.56
C GLN A 390 5.16 -20.84 -14.56
N LEU A 391 4.22 -20.56 -15.48
CA LEU A 391 4.35 -19.44 -16.43
C LEU A 391 4.21 -18.08 -15.72
N ALA A 392 3.27 -17.96 -14.79
CA ALA A 392 3.09 -16.78 -13.96
C ALA A 392 4.33 -16.48 -13.11
N ASP A 393 4.94 -17.50 -12.51
CA ASP A 393 6.15 -17.37 -11.69
C ASP A 393 7.31 -16.83 -12.51
N ASN A 394 7.54 -17.39 -13.70
CA ASN A 394 8.58 -16.94 -14.61
C ASN A 394 8.39 -15.48 -15.05
N ASP A 395 7.14 -15.06 -15.27
CA ASP A 395 6.84 -13.69 -15.68
C ASP A 395 6.87 -12.70 -14.52
N THR A 396 6.53 -13.14 -13.31
CA THR A 396 6.75 -12.39 -12.07
C THR A 396 8.24 -12.16 -11.85
N ASP A 397 9.09 -13.15 -12.09
CA ASP A 397 10.54 -12.98 -12.00
C ASP A 397 11.04 -11.93 -13.00
N ARG A 398 10.53 -11.96 -14.24
CA ARG A 398 10.90 -10.95 -15.26
C ARG A 398 10.41 -9.56 -14.92
N LEU A 399 9.21 -9.43 -14.33
CA LEU A 399 8.67 -8.20 -13.75
C LEU A 399 9.64 -7.64 -12.70
N LEU A 400 10.00 -8.47 -11.71
CA LEU A 400 10.92 -8.10 -10.64
C LEU A 400 12.28 -7.68 -11.20
N ASP A 401 12.82 -8.42 -12.19
CA ASP A 401 14.06 -8.06 -12.88
C ASP A 401 13.97 -6.69 -13.58
N GLN A 402 12.80 -6.31 -14.12
CA GLN A 402 12.63 -4.96 -14.68
C GLN A 402 12.67 -3.89 -13.59
N HIS A 403 12.04 -4.14 -12.44
CA HIS A 403 12.10 -3.22 -11.30
C HIS A 403 13.52 -3.09 -10.72
N VAL A 404 14.27 -4.20 -10.66
CA VAL A 404 15.69 -4.18 -10.27
C VAL A 404 16.51 -3.34 -11.25
N ARG A 405 16.31 -3.50 -12.57
CA ARG A 405 17.00 -2.67 -13.58
C ARG A 405 16.61 -1.20 -13.52
N LEU A 406 15.36 -0.89 -13.15
CA LEU A 406 14.92 0.47 -12.90
C LEU A 406 15.54 1.04 -11.60
N GLY A 407 15.95 0.17 -10.68
CA GLY A 407 16.42 0.53 -9.35
C GLY A 407 15.29 0.75 -8.35
N ALA A 408 14.06 0.31 -8.68
CA ALA A 408 12.90 0.45 -7.80
C ALA A 408 12.85 -0.63 -6.71
N VAL A 409 13.45 -1.79 -6.98
CA VAL A 409 13.45 -2.95 -6.08
C VAL A 409 14.87 -3.45 -5.93
N ASP A 410 15.21 -3.91 -4.73
CA ASP A 410 16.39 -4.72 -4.48
C ASP A 410 15.98 -6.17 -4.20
N LYS A 411 16.82 -7.11 -4.65
CA LYS A 411 16.58 -8.55 -4.54
C LYS A 411 17.83 -9.23 -4.00
N ASP A 412 17.78 -9.65 -2.75
CA ASP A 412 18.83 -10.43 -2.09
C ASP A 412 18.40 -11.89 -1.95
N GLY A 413 18.92 -12.74 -2.83
CA GLY A 413 18.53 -14.15 -2.91
C GLY A 413 17.03 -14.31 -3.20
N ASN A 414 16.28 -14.78 -2.20
CA ASN A 414 14.83 -14.98 -2.28
C ASN A 414 14.01 -13.85 -1.63
N LEU A 415 14.66 -12.79 -1.14
CA LEU A 415 13.98 -11.67 -0.49
C LEU A 415 13.98 -10.44 -1.38
N VAL A 416 12.87 -9.72 -1.37
CA VAL A 416 12.61 -8.56 -2.23
C VAL A 416 12.15 -7.40 -1.38
N VAL A 417 12.67 -6.20 -1.63
CA VAL A 417 12.29 -4.98 -0.91
C VAL A 417 12.25 -3.79 -1.87
N LEU A 418 11.41 -2.79 -1.59
CA LEU A 418 11.49 -1.50 -2.29
C LEU A 418 12.75 -0.75 -1.88
N THR A 419 13.44 -0.20 -2.87
CA THR A 419 14.52 0.77 -2.61
C THR A 419 13.93 2.13 -2.25
N ALA A 420 14.76 3.05 -1.75
CA ALA A 420 14.37 4.44 -1.57
C ALA A 420 13.84 5.09 -2.87
N LEU A 421 14.41 4.74 -4.03
CA LEU A 421 13.91 5.17 -5.33
C LEU A 421 12.54 4.54 -5.64
N GLY A 422 12.34 3.25 -5.36
CA GLY A 422 11.06 2.56 -5.55
C GLY A 422 9.94 3.17 -4.72
N VAL A 423 10.19 3.44 -3.45
CA VAL A 423 9.27 4.17 -2.56
C VAL A 423 8.90 5.53 -3.16
N GLY A 424 9.88 6.30 -3.64
CA GLY A 424 9.64 7.60 -4.26
C GLY A 424 8.85 7.55 -5.57
N LEU A 425 9.10 6.55 -6.41
CA LEU A 425 8.39 6.35 -7.68
C LEU A 425 6.94 5.95 -7.43
N LEU A 426 6.69 4.95 -6.57
CA LEU A 426 5.34 4.51 -6.25
C LEU A 426 4.55 5.60 -5.51
N ALA A 427 5.15 6.28 -4.54
CA ALA A 427 4.49 7.39 -3.86
C ALA A 427 4.13 8.53 -4.83
N GLY A 428 5.00 8.83 -5.80
CA GLY A 428 4.70 9.79 -6.87
C GLY A 428 3.51 9.35 -7.73
N HIS A 429 3.46 8.07 -8.09
CA HIS A 429 2.37 7.47 -8.85
C HIS A 429 1.03 7.51 -8.08
N LEU A 430 1.03 7.11 -6.81
CA LEU A 430 -0.13 7.18 -5.91
C LEU A 430 -0.66 8.62 -5.77
N ARG A 431 0.23 9.60 -5.56
CA ARG A 431 -0.16 11.02 -5.50
C ARG A 431 -0.78 11.52 -6.80
N ALA A 432 -0.30 11.06 -7.96
CA ALA A 432 -0.88 11.40 -9.26
C ALA A 432 -2.31 10.83 -9.42
N GLN A 433 -2.64 9.76 -8.70
CA GLN A 433 -3.97 9.17 -8.60
C GLN A 433 -4.84 9.79 -7.48
N GLY A 434 -4.34 10.80 -6.76
CA GLY A 434 -5.08 11.46 -5.68
C GLY A 434 -4.93 10.80 -4.31
N VAL A 435 -4.11 9.75 -4.19
CA VAL A 435 -3.83 9.09 -2.91
C VAL A 435 -2.87 9.96 -2.09
N ALA A 436 -3.25 10.23 -0.83
CA ALA A 436 -2.44 11.00 0.10
C ALA A 436 -1.27 10.15 0.63
N VAL A 437 -0.05 10.43 0.15
CA VAL A 437 1.19 9.85 0.69
C VAL A 437 2.04 10.97 1.28
N PRO A 438 2.39 10.94 2.58
CA PRO A 438 3.11 12.03 3.23
C PRO A 438 4.53 12.19 2.68
N THR A 439 5.01 13.43 2.59
CA THR A 439 6.44 13.71 2.33
C THR A 439 7.22 13.73 3.64
N VAL A 440 8.56 13.61 3.57
CA VAL A 440 9.41 13.84 4.75
C VAL A 440 9.09 15.18 5.40
N ASP A 441 8.95 16.26 4.62
CA ASP A 441 8.64 17.60 5.17
C ASP A 441 7.32 17.65 5.96
N GLN A 442 6.29 16.92 5.52
CA GLN A 442 5.02 16.81 6.25
C GLN A 442 5.23 16.00 7.53
N LEU A 443 5.98 14.90 7.47
CA LEU A 443 6.34 14.09 8.65
C LEU A 443 7.22 14.87 9.64
N LEU A 444 8.01 15.85 9.21
CA LEU A 444 8.78 16.70 10.13
C LEU A 444 7.90 17.53 11.06
N ALA A 445 6.64 17.78 10.68
CA ALA A 445 5.66 18.47 11.51
C ALA A 445 4.89 17.51 12.44
N GLU A 446 5.15 16.20 12.37
CA GLU A 446 4.44 15.19 13.15
C GLU A 446 4.98 15.02 14.58
N THR A 447 4.23 14.31 15.43
CA THR A 447 4.65 13.99 16.80
C THR A 447 5.82 13.01 16.80
N ALA A 448 6.61 13.01 17.88
CA ALA A 448 7.72 12.08 18.05
C ALA A 448 7.29 10.61 17.83
N GLU A 449 6.09 10.24 18.25
CA GLU A 449 5.59 8.87 18.10
C GLU A 449 5.26 8.51 16.65
N VAL A 450 4.59 9.40 15.92
CA VAL A 450 4.31 9.20 14.49
C VAL A 450 5.62 9.10 13.69
N VAL A 451 6.59 9.97 14.00
CA VAL A 451 7.89 9.98 13.33
C VAL A 451 8.70 8.72 13.64
N VAL A 452 8.73 8.28 14.90
CA VAL A 452 9.41 7.03 15.28
C VAL A 452 8.73 5.83 14.64
N ALA A 453 7.40 5.74 14.65
CA ALA A 453 6.67 4.64 14.02
C ALA A 453 6.93 4.58 12.52
N THR A 454 6.87 5.74 11.84
CA THR A 454 7.17 5.87 10.41
C THR A 454 8.61 5.47 10.10
N ALA A 455 9.58 5.94 10.91
CA ALA A 455 10.99 5.62 10.75
C ALA A 455 11.29 4.13 10.95
N THR A 456 10.64 3.48 11.93
CA THR A 456 10.80 2.03 12.18
C THR A 456 10.33 1.19 10.99
N GLY A 457 9.30 1.62 10.27
CA GLY A 457 8.82 0.97 9.04
C GLY A 457 9.47 1.45 7.74
N SER A 458 10.45 2.34 7.79
CA SER A 458 11.10 2.92 6.60
C SER A 458 12.49 2.33 6.34
N PRO A 459 13.00 2.36 5.10
CA PRO A 459 14.39 2.01 4.80
C PRO A 459 15.38 2.79 5.68
N ALA A 460 16.49 2.15 6.09
CA ALA A 460 17.39 2.68 7.12
C ALA A 460 17.91 4.11 6.84
N GLU A 461 18.25 4.42 5.58
CA GLU A 461 18.72 5.75 5.18
C GLU A 461 17.62 6.81 5.32
N THR A 462 16.42 6.49 4.85
CA THR A 462 15.22 7.32 4.97
C THR A 462 14.83 7.53 6.44
N ALA A 463 14.82 6.45 7.24
CA ALA A 463 14.54 6.50 8.67
C ALA A 463 15.51 7.45 9.39
N ALA A 464 16.80 7.34 9.09
CA ALA A 464 17.82 8.19 9.69
C ALA A 464 17.71 9.66 9.24
N ALA A 465 17.40 9.91 7.97
CA ALA A 465 17.14 11.26 7.45
C ALA A 465 15.91 11.89 8.12
N LEU A 466 14.81 11.15 8.25
CA LEU A 466 13.59 11.59 8.92
C LEU A 466 13.86 11.94 10.39
N MET A 467 14.50 11.03 11.14
CA MET A 467 14.80 11.24 12.56
C MET A 467 15.70 12.47 12.77
N ARG A 468 16.77 12.62 11.98
CA ARG A 468 17.65 13.81 12.06
C ARG A 468 16.91 15.09 11.69
N GLY A 469 16.14 15.08 10.61
CA GLY A 469 15.36 16.24 10.16
C GLY A 469 14.34 16.68 11.22
N TRP A 470 13.67 15.73 11.86
CA TRP A 470 12.69 16.03 12.89
C TRP A 470 13.35 16.61 14.14
N CYS A 471 14.47 16.03 14.57
CA CYS A 471 15.23 16.55 15.71
C CYS A 471 15.77 17.96 15.44
N ALA A 472 16.28 18.23 14.23
CA ALA A 472 16.76 19.54 13.83
C ALA A 472 15.64 20.60 13.79
N ARG A 473 14.41 20.21 13.44
CA ARG A 473 13.24 21.09 13.46
C ARG A 473 12.71 21.36 14.88
N ASN A 474 12.96 20.45 15.83
CA ASN A 474 12.47 20.51 17.20
C ASN A 474 13.61 20.57 18.25
N PRO A 475 14.62 21.46 18.11
CA PRO A 475 15.87 21.37 18.87
C PRO A 475 15.70 21.53 20.39
N ALA A 476 14.65 22.23 20.83
CA ALA A 476 14.38 22.44 22.26
C ALA A 476 13.59 21.29 22.91
N ALA A 477 12.77 20.56 22.13
CA ALA A 477 11.81 19.59 22.66
C ALA A 477 12.15 18.13 22.30
N ALA A 478 12.92 17.90 21.22
CA ALA A 478 13.16 16.57 20.66
C ALA A 478 13.66 15.56 21.68
N SER A 479 14.71 15.90 22.45
CA SER A 479 15.26 14.98 23.47
C SER A 479 14.24 14.63 24.56
N ALA A 480 13.47 15.61 25.03
CA ALA A 480 12.44 15.39 26.06
C ALA A 480 11.27 14.55 25.52
N GLU A 481 10.76 14.88 24.33
CA GLU A 481 9.68 14.13 23.69
C GLU A 481 10.07 12.67 23.38
N LEU A 482 11.29 12.44 22.89
CA LEU A 482 11.79 11.09 22.61
C LEU A 482 12.03 10.28 23.88
N ARG A 483 12.52 10.89 24.97
CA ARG A 483 12.62 10.21 26.28
C ARG A 483 11.25 9.85 26.84
N ALA A 484 10.29 10.79 26.80
CA ALA A 484 8.91 10.53 27.22
C ALA A 484 8.27 9.41 26.39
N LEU A 485 8.50 9.39 25.07
CA LEU A 485 8.07 8.30 24.20
C LEU A 485 8.71 6.96 24.60
N ALA A 486 10.03 6.93 24.82
CA ALA A 486 10.75 5.72 25.20
C ALA A 486 10.26 5.13 26.53
N GLU A 487 9.93 6.00 27.49
CA GLU A 487 9.37 5.62 28.80
C GLU A 487 7.97 5.02 28.66
N ARG A 488 7.10 5.62 27.83
CA ARG A 488 5.71 5.19 27.71
C ARG A 488 5.51 4.02 26.74
N THR A 489 6.23 3.95 25.63
CA THR A 489 6.00 2.95 24.58
C THR A 489 6.25 1.55 25.12
N ASP A 490 5.41 0.59 24.73
CA ASP A 490 5.60 -0.85 25.02
C ASP A 490 6.31 -1.58 23.86
N ASP A 491 6.56 -0.89 22.74
CA ASP A 491 7.28 -1.43 21.59
C ASP A 491 8.80 -1.28 21.77
N PRO A 492 9.58 -2.39 21.74
CA PRO A 492 11.01 -2.36 21.97
C PRO A 492 11.79 -1.63 20.88
N GLU A 493 11.36 -1.71 19.61
CA GLU A 493 12.05 -1.05 18.49
C GLU A 493 11.80 0.45 18.52
N HIS A 494 10.56 0.87 18.81
CA HIS A 494 10.26 2.29 19.02
C HIS A 494 11.08 2.85 20.19
N ARG A 495 11.18 2.10 21.30
CA ARG A 495 11.97 2.51 22.47
C ARG A 495 13.46 2.66 22.11
N ARG A 496 14.01 1.67 21.41
CA ARG A 496 15.41 1.67 20.98
C ARG A 496 15.73 2.86 20.09
N LEU A 497 14.90 3.11 19.07
CA LEU A 497 15.09 4.23 18.14
C LEU A 497 14.95 5.58 18.85
N ALA A 498 13.94 5.75 19.70
CA ALA A 498 13.73 6.98 20.45
C ALA A 498 14.92 7.29 21.38
N LEU A 499 15.45 6.31 22.11
CA LEU A 499 16.61 6.50 22.99
C LEU A 499 17.90 6.83 22.22
N ALA A 500 18.09 6.23 21.04
CA ALA A 500 19.25 6.47 20.20
C ALA A 500 19.35 7.95 19.79
N TYR A 501 18.23 8.55 19.37
CA TYR A 501 18.17 9.96 18.96
C TYR A 501 17.98 10.93 20.13
N ALA A 502 17.41 10.49 21.27
CA ALA A 502 17.31 11.31 22.47
C ALA A 502 18.68 11.61 23.12
N SER A 503 19.68 10.76 22.85
CA SER A 503 21.03 10.81 23.41
C SER A 503 22.06 11.40 22.45
N ASP A 504 21.63 11.89 21.27
CA ASP A 504 22.53 12.49 20.29
C ASP A 504 23.17 13.77 20.89
N PRO A 505 24.50 13.83 21.04
CA PRO A 505 25.19 14.99 21.62
C PRO A 505 24.93 16.30 20.86
N GLN A 506 24.50 16.23 19.60
CA GLN A 506 24.16 17.40 18.79
C GLN A 506 22.81 18.04 19.18
N LEU A 507 21.99 17.36 20.00
CA LEU A 507 20.66 17.78 20.43
C LEU A 507 20.59 18.20 21.91
N GLU A 508 21.70 18.09 22.66
CA GLU A 508 21.75 18.55 24.05
C GLU A 508 21.91 20.09 24.10
N PRO A 509 20.93 20.83 24.64
CA PRO A 509 21.07 22.27 24.82
C PRO A 509 22.11 22.53 25.92
N GLY A 510 23.36 22.81 25.54
CA GLY A 510 24.39 23.29 26.48
C GLY A 510 25.80 22.74 26.34
N ARG A 511 26.14 21.95 25.32
CA ARG A 511 27.55 21.55 25.05
C ARG A 511 28.04 22.04 23.69
N SER A 512 27.96 23.34 23.45
CA SER A 512 28.82 24.03 22.50
C SER A 512 29.76 24.94 23.28
N GLY A 513 31.02 24.52 23.41
CA GLY A 513 32.12 25.35 23.93
C GLY A 513 32.55 25.06 25.36
N LEU A 514 33.38 24.03 25.53
CA LEU A 514 34.59 24.11 26.35
C LEU A 514 35.73 23.41 25.61
#